data_AF-A0A1C5KH74-F1
#
_entry.id   AF-A0A1C5KH74-F1
#
_cell.length_a   1.000
_cell.length_b   1.000
_cell.length_c   1.000
_cell.angle_alpha   90.00
_cell.angle_beta   90.00
_cell.angle_gamma   90.00
#
_symmetry.space_group_name_H-M   'P 1'
#
loop_
_entity.id
_entity.type
_entity.pdbx_description
1 polymer ?
#
loop_
_entity_poly.entity_id
_entity_poly.type
_entity_poly.pdbx_seq_one_letter_code
_entity_poly.pdbx_strand_id
1 'polypeptide(L)'
;MESINTGVEFYSNVKASEVEWVWYPYIPCGKITMLQGDPGEGKSTLIIHVAAILTKGGYLPDGQKIKKPEMVIYQCSEDGKGDTIKPRLEQAGADCSKVAFIKEDNDELTLEDERIRNAIIQISAKMVVLDPIQAFIGHNGNMTNAVKMREILSKLSKVAAETNCAIVLVGHMNKSGGGNQLYRGLGSIDIAAAARSILMVSRDKEEPWKRYMFPVKSSLAPEGEPIGFELDKKKGFRWIGKCQINVEELLNVEKSTGKKDIAVEYLQKLLSVEDLASTYIYEKMKEYGIAKRTVQEAKKIAEIKAYKKGKIWYWHMEVGDSI
;
A
#
# COMPACT_ATOMS: atom_id res chain seq x y z
N MET A 1 -15.77 -18.02 43.05
CA MET A 1 -14.84 -16.99 42.55
C MET A 1 -15.19 -16.77 41.10
N GLU A 2 -15.89 -15.67 40.80
CA GLU A 2 -16.10 -15.23 39.43
C GLU A 2 -14.73 -14.97 38.81
N SER A 3 -14.44 -15.62 37.69
CA SER A 3 -13.22 -15.36 36.92
C SER A 3 -13.28 -13.91 36.45
N ILE A 4 -12.46 -13.05 37.04
CA ILE A 4 -12.23 -11.70 36.54
C ILE A 4 -11.74 -11.85 35.11
N ASN A 5 -12.53 -11.43 34.13
CA ASN A 5 -12.12 -11.37 32.74
C ASN A 5 -11.09 -10.25 32.60
N THR A 6 -9.82 -10.58 32.74
CA THR A 6 -8.70 -9.62 32.67
C THR A 6 -8.42 -9.18 31.24
N GLY A 7 -9.03 -9.83 30.22
CA GLY A 7 -8.73 -9.58 28.81
C GLY A 7 -7.31 -9.99 28.40
N VAL A 8 -6.60 -10.76 29.24
CA VAL A 8 -5.23 -11.22 28.99
C VAL A 8 -5.24 -12.70 28.61
N GLU A 9 -4.65 -13.02 27.46
CA GLU A 9 -4.45 -14.38 26.98
C GLU A 9 -2.94 -14.66 26.82
N PHE A 10 -2.48 -15.81 27.32
CA PHE A 10 -1.09 -16.23 27.14
C PHE A 10 -0.88 -16.81 25.74
N TYR A 11 0.25 -16.52 25.12
CA TYR A 11 0.61 -17.08 23.80
C TYR A 11 0.66 -18.61 23.79
N SER A 12 0.86 -19.28 24.93
CA SER A 12 0.76 -20.75 25.04
C SER A 12 -0.63 -21.29 24.69
N ASN A 13 -1.67 -20.46 24.79
CA ASN A 13 -3.05 -20.81 24.48
C ASN A 13 -3.43 -20.43 23.03
N VAL A 14 -2.58 -19.67 22.35
CA VAL A 14 -2.79 -19.27 20.95
C VAL A 14 -2.22 -20.36 20.05
N LYS A 15 -3.07 -20.94 19.19
CA LYS A 15 -2.63 -21.93 18.21
C LYS A 15 -1.73 -21.27 17.17
N ALA A 16 -0.51 -21.79 17.01
CA ALA A 16 0.38 -21.37 15.93
C ALA A 16 -0.21 -21.72 14.55
N SER A 17 -0.07 -20.80 13.60
CA SER A 17 -0.46 -20.99 12.20
C SER A 17 0.56 -20.33 11.28
N GLU A 18 0.73 -20.91 10.10
CA GLU A 18 1.55 -20.32 9.04
C GLU A 18 0.74 -19.26 8.27
N VAL A 19 1.44 -18.23 7.79
CA VAL A 19 0.84 -17.25 6.90
C VAL A 19 0.58 -17.91 5.55
N GLU A 20 -0.67 -17.93 5.11
CA GLU A 20 -1.02 -18.33 3.75
C GLU A 20 -0.71 -17.20 2.75
N TRP A 21 -0.49 -17.55 1.49
CA TRP A 21 -0.12 -16.59 0.44
C TRP A 21 -0.96 -16.79 -0.80
N VAL A 22 -1.36 -15.67 -1.41
CA VAL A 22 -1.79 -15.64 -2.80
C VAL A 22 -0.58 -15.85 -3.70
N TRP A 23 0.50 -15.13 -3.41
CA TRP A 23 1.77 -15.20 -4.13
C TRP A 23 2.91 -14.98 -3.15
N TYR A 24 3.68 -16.01 -2.83
CA TYR A 24 4.83 -15.91 -1.95
C TYR A 24 6.06 -15.35 -2.69
N PRO A 25 6.84 -14.42 -2.11
CA PRO A 25 6.62 -13.70 -0.85
C PRO A 25 5.94 -12.33 -1.04
N TYR A 26 5.18 -12.12 -2.12
CA TYR A 26 4.68 -10.81 -2.55
C TYR A 26 3.30 -10.42 -1.99
N ILE A 27 2.33 -11.34 -1.92
CA ILE A 27 0.93 -11.08 -1.55
C ILE A 27 0.48 -12.06 -0.46
N PRO A 28 0.61 -11.71 0.83
CA PRO A 28 0.14 -12.53 1.95
C PRO A 28 -1.38 -12.47 2.14
N CYS A 29 -1.99 -13.61 2.47
CA CYS A 29 -3.38 -13.70 2.90
C CYS A 29 -3.58 -13.05 4.27
N GLY A 30 -4.76 -12.51 4.49
CA GLY A 30 -5.17 -11.91 5.76
C GLY A 30 -4.47 -10.58 6.08
N LYS A 31 -3.85 -9.95 5.08
CA LYS A 31 -3.06 -8.72 5.21
C LYS A 31 -3.32 -7.78 4.03
N ILE A 32 -2.87 -6.53 4.19
CA ILE A 32 -2.85 -5.52 3.14
C ILE A 32 -1.52 -5.58 2.39
N THR A 33 -1.60 -5.58 1.06
CA THR A 33 -0.51 -5.37 0.12
C THR A 33 -0.74 -4.08 -0.66
N MET A 34 0.28 -3.22 -0.75
CA MET A 34 0.23 -2.05 -1.64
C MET A 34 0.94 -2.37 -2.95
N LEU A 35 0.30 -2.08 -4.09
CA LEU A 35 0.92 -2.10 -5.41
C LEU A 35 1.08 -0.65 -5.90
N GLN A 36 2.32 -0.20 -6.00
CA GLN A 36 2.69 1.20 -6.25
C GLN A 36 3.45 1.37 -7.55
N GLY A 37 3.54 2.62 -8.01
CA GLY A 37 4.24 3.00 -9.23
C GLY A 37 3.58 4.20 -9.91
N ASP A 38 4.28 4.81 -10.85
CA ASP A 38 3.76 5.98 -11.56
C ASP A 38 2.50 5.65 -12.39
N PRO A 39 1.64 6.64 -12.68
CA PRO A 39 0.56 6.47 -13.63
C PRO A 39 1.08 5.93 -14.98
N GLY A 40 0.44 4.89 -15.52
CA GLY A 40 0.83 4.27 -16.80
C GLY A 40 1.92 3.19 -16.71
N GLU A 41 2.42 2.86 -15.52
CA GLU A 41 3.40 1.77 -15.33
C GLU A 41 2.82 0.36 -15.45
N GLY A 42 1.50 0.21 -15.60
CA GLY A 42 0.86 -1.08 -15.87
C GLY A 42 0.48 -1.88 -14.61
N LYS A 43 0.35 -1.22 -13.45
CA LYS A 43 -0.06 -1.84 -12.17
C LYS A 43 -1.39 -2.61 -12.28
N SER A 44 -2.42 -1.94 -12.79
CA SER A 44 -3.76 -2.52 -12.99
C SER A 44 -3.70 -3.72 -13.94
N THR A 45 -2.91 -3.63 -15.01
CA THR A 45 -2.72 -4.75 -15.93
C THR A 45 -1.99 -5.92 -15.26
N LEU A 46 -0.92 -5.66 -14.50
CA LEU A 46 -0.20 -6.70 -13.75
C LEU A 46 -1.14 -7.44 -12.80
N ILE A 47 -1.91 -6.71 -11.99
CA ILE A 47 -2.77 -7.36 -10.98
C ILE A 47 -3.98 -8.06 -11.62
N ILE A 48 -4.47 -7.58 -12.76
CA ILE A 48 -5.47 -8.30 -13.59
C ILE A 48 -4.90 -9.65 -14.06
N HIS A 49 -3.65 -9.70 -14.53
CA HIS A 49 -3.03 -10.96 -14.94
C HIS A 49 -2.78 -11.92 -13.77
N VAL A 50 -2.46 -11.39 -12.58
CA VAL A 50 -2.42 -12.22 -11.35
C VAL A 50 -3.82 -12.76 -11.02
N ALA A 51 -4.87 -11.93 -11.06
CA ALA A 51 -6.25 -12.35 -10.84
C ALA A 51 -6.71 -13.40 -11.87
N ALA A 52 -6.29 -13.28 -13.13
CA ALA A 52 -6.58 -14.25 -14.18
C ALA A 52 -5.96 -15.63 -13.86
N ILE A 53 -4.70 -15.65 -13.43
CA ILE A 53 -4.01 -16.90 -13.02
C ILE A 53 -4.69 -17.51 -11.78
N LEU A 54 -5.12 -16.69 -10.81
CA LEU A 54 -5.81 -17.18 -9.61
C LEU A 54 -7.16 -17.81 -9.93
N THR A 55 -7.96 -17.14 -10.77
CA THR A 55 -9.31 -17.58 -11.12
C THR A 55 -9.33 -18.79 -12.05
N LYS A 56 -8.32 -18.95 -12.91
CA LYS A 56 -8.19 -20.11 -13.80
C LYS A 56 -7.38 -21.26 -13.20
N GLY A 57 -6.50 -20.95 -12.24
CA GLY A 57 -5.39 -21.82 -11.84
C GLY A 57 -4.23 -21.75 -12.83
N GLY A 58 -3.13 -22.43 -12.49
CA GLY A 58 -1.91 -22.45 -13.31
C GLY A 58 -0.67 -22.10 -12.50
N TYR A 59 0.25 -21.37 -13.13
CA TYR A 59 1.53 -20.99 -12.55
C TYR A 59 1.67 -19.47 -12.58
N LEU A 60 2.02 -18.90 -11.44
CA LEU A 60 2.52 -17.54 -11.33
C LEU A 60 3.89 -17.43 -12.04
N PRO A 61 4.33 -16.23 -12.42
CA PRO A 61 5.51 -16.03 -13.27
C PRO A 61 6.85 -16.43 -12.63
N ASP A 62 6.86 -16.73 -11.34
CA ASP A 62 7.99 -17.28 -10.59
C ASP A 62 7.97 -18.82 -10.50
N GLY A 63 6.97 -19.46 -11.10
CA GLY A 63 6.74 -20.90 -11.03
C GLY A 63 5.85 -21.35 -9.87
N GLN A 64 5.34 -20.45 -9.02
CA GLN A 64 4.42 -20.85 -7.95
C GLN A 64 3.11 -21.38 -8.56
N LYS A 65 2.79 -22.64 -8.26
CA LYS A 65 1.55 -23.27 -8.70
C LYS A 65 0.37 -22.82 -7.85
N ILE A 66 -0.71 -22.39 -8.50
CA ILE A 66 -2.01 -22.17 -7.86
C ILE A 66 -2.67 -23.54 -7.62
N LYS A 67 -2.93 -23.86 -6.35
CA LYS A 67 -3.43 -25.18 -5.93
C LYS A 67 -4.81 -25.49 -6.52
N LYS A 68 -5.69 -24.51 -6.56
CA LYS A 68 -7.04 -24.58 -7.13
C LYS A 68 -7.48 -23.21 -7.63
N PRO A 69 -8.40 -23.13 -8.61
CA PRO A 69 -9.08 -21.88 -8.97
C PRO A 69 -9.73 -21.18 -7.77
N GLU A 70 -9.36 -19.93 -7.51
CA GLU A 70 -9.84 -19.13 -6.37
C GLU A 70 -10.79 -18.01 -6.81
N MET A 71 -11.62 -17.51 -5.89
CA MET A 71 -12.50 -16.37 -6.14
C MET A 71 -11.76 -15.04 -5.91
N VAL A 72 -11.93 -14.08 -6.80
CA VAL A 72 -11.33 -12.75 -6.71
C VAL A 72 -12.41 -11.68 -6.78
N ILE A 73 -12.30 -10.65 -5.94
CA ILE A 73 -13.05 -9.40 -6.13
C ILE A 73 -12.10 -8.40 -6.76
N TYR A 74 -12.45 -7.87 -7.92
CA TYR A 74 -11.72 -6.79 -8.56
C TYR A 74 -12.64 -5.58 -8.67
N GLN A 75 -12.37 -4.56 -7.86
CA GLN A 75 -13.14 -3.33 -7.81
C GLN A 75 -12.33 -2.18 -8.40
N CYS A 76 -12.87 -1.58 -9.46
CA CYS A 76 -12.33 -0.39 -10.09
C CYS A 76 -13.45 0.64 -10.26
N SER A 77 -13.17 1.87 -9.86
CA SER A 77 -14.12 3.00 -9.96
C SER A 77 -13.73 4.01 -11.05
N GLU A 78 -12.53 3.88 -11.66
CA GLU A 78 -12.06 4.76 -12.74
C GLU A 78 -12.45 4.26 -14.13
N ASP A 79 -12.44 2.94 -14.34
CA ASP A 79 -12.67 2.31 -15.64
C ASP A 79 -14.04 1.62 -15.71
N GLY A 80 -14.66 1.64 -16.88
CA GLY A 80 -15.95 1.00 -17.10
C GLY A 80 -15.90 -0.53 -16.98
N LYS A 81 -16.86 -1.11 -16.26
CA LYS A 81 -16.92 -2.55 -15.98
C LYS A 81 -17.05 -3.38 -17.27
N GLY A 82 -17.92 -2.96 -18.19
CA GLY A 82 -18.27 -3.71 -19.40
C GLY A 82 -17.37 -3.45 -20.62
N ASP A 83 -16.86 -2.23 -20.76
CA ASP A 83 -16.06 -1.80 -21.92
C ASP A 83 -14.55 -1.89 -21.69
N THR A 84 -14.10 -1.93 -20.43
CA THR A 84 -12.69 -1.82 -20.08
C THR A 84 -12.23 -2.99 -19.20
N ILE A 85 -12.82 -3.14 -18.01
CA ILE A 85 -12.35 -4.15 -17.05
C ILE A 85 -12.62 -5.58 -17.52
N LYS A 86 -13.87 -5.88 -17.92
CA LYS A 86 -14.22 -7.22 -18.41
C LYS A 86 -13.39 -7.64 -19.64
N PRO A 87 -13.25 -6.83 -20.70
CA PRO A 87 -12.39 -7.19 -21.83
C PRO A 87 -10.92 -7.43 -21.44
N ARG A 88 -10.37 -6.66 -20.49
CA ARG A 88 -8.99 -6.89 -19.98
C ARG A 88 -8.87 -8.20 -19.21
N LEU A 89 -9.85 -8.55 -18.38
CA LEU A 89 -9.90 -9.83 -17.68
C LEU A 89 -9.98 -11.01 -18.66
N GLU A 90 -10.86 -10.92 -19.66
CA GLU A 90 -11.01 -11.94 -20.70
C GLU A 90 -9.72 -12.08 -21.53
N GLN A 91 -9.10 -10.97 -21.92
CA GLN A 91 -7.82 -10.96 -22.64
C GLN A 91 -6.67 -11.57 -21.79
N ALA A 92 -6.66 -11.32 -20.48
CA ALA A 92 -5.72 -11.94 -19.56
C ALA A 92 -6.00 -13.43 -19.33
N GLY A 93 -7.14 -13.94 -19.81
CA GLY A 93 -7.56 -15.33 -19.69
C GLY A 93 -8.19 -15.67 -18.35
N ALA A 94 -8.75 -14.69 -17.64
CA ALA A 94 -9.45 -14.90 -16.38
C ALA A 94 -10.71 -15.74 -16.56
N ASP A 95 -11.04 -16.52 -15.53
CA ASP A 95 -12.38 -17.10 -15.42
C ASP A 95 -13.31 -16.04 -14.80
N CYS A 96 -14.03 -15.31 -15.64
CA CYS A 96 -14.95 -14.25 -15.20
C CYS A 96 -16.13 -14.77 -14.35
N SER A 97 -16.38 -16.09 -14.27
CA SER A 97 -17.36 -16.63 -13.30
C SER A 97 -16.82 -16.62 -11.86
N LYS A 98 -15.50 -16.44 -11.70
CA LYS A 98 -14.77 -16.38 -10.43
C LYS A 98 -14.20 -14.99 -10.12
N VAL A 99 -14.49 -14.00 -10.97
CA VAL A 99 -14.18 -12.59 -10.72
C VAL A 99 -15.48 -11.85 -10.44
N ALA A 100 -15.58 -11.23 -9.26
CA ALA A 100 -16.73 -10.44 -8.87
C ALA A 100 -16.35 -8.96 -8.68
N PHE A 101 -17.35 -8.09 -8.66
CA PHE A 101 -17.25 -6.70 -8.20
C PHE A 101 -18.43 -6.43 -7.25
N ILE A 102 -18.28 -5.44 -6.38
CA ILE A 102 -19.32 -5.00 -5.47
C ILE A 102 -20.19 -3.97 -6.19
N LYS A 103 -21.50 -4.17 -6.17
CA LYS A 103 -22.44 -3.23 -6.80
C LYS A 103 -22.55 -1.92 -5.99
N GLU A 104 -22.60 -0.82 -6.72
CA GLU A 104 -22.68 0.55 -6.21
C GLU A 104 -23.98 1.20 -6.68
N ASP A 105 -25.08 0.44 -6.60
CA ASP A 105 -26.38 0.86 -7.17
C ASP A 105 -26.98 2.07 -6.42
N ASN A 106 -26.68 2.20 -5.12
CA ASN A 106 -27.23 3.26 -4.26
C ASN A 106 -26.17 4.28 -3.82
N ASP A 107 -24.97 3.81 -3.48
CA ASP A 107 -23.88 4.62 -2.94
C ASP A 107 -22.51 4.07 -3.40
N GLU A 108 -21.57 5.00 -3.60
CA GLU A 108 -20.15 4.69 -3.89
C GLU A 108 -19.56 3.80 -2.79
N LEU A 109 -18.68 2.88 -3.18
CA LEU A 109 -17.97 2.02 -2.23
C LEU A 109 -16.82 2.78 -1.57
N THR A 110 -16.67 2.64 -0.26
CA THR A 110 -15.50 3.18 0.48
C THR A 110 -14.74 2.09 1.21
N LEU A 111 -13.50 2.36 1.61
CA LEU A 111 -12.65 1.42 2.37
C LEU A 111 -13.21 1.02 3.73
N GLU A 112 -14.13 1.81 4.29
CA GLU A 112 -14.79 1.54 5.59
C GLU A 112 -16.08 0.73 5.43
N ASP A 113 -16.47 0.42 4.20
CA ASP A 113 -17.77 -0.17 3.91
C ASP A 113 -17.82 -1.67 4.25
N GLU A 114 -18.80 -2.06 5.08
CA GLU A 114 -19.05 -3.45 5.45
C GLU A 114 -19.40 -4.33 4.23
N ARG A 115 -19.84 -3.75 3.11
CA ARG A 115 -20.02 -4.45 1.83
C ARG A 115 -18.76 -5.18 1.39
N ILE A 116 -17.56 -4.66 1.68
CA ILE A 116 -16.28 -5.35 1.39
C ILE A 116 -16.21 -6.67 2.16
N ARG A 117 -16.41 -6.62 3.48
CA ARG A 117 -16.38 -7.81 4.35
C ARG A 117 -17.45 -8.83 3.93
N ASN A 118 -18.67 -8.36 3.71
CA ASN A 118 -19.80 -9.21 3.34
C ASN A 118 -19.57 -9.90 2.00
N ALA A 119 -19.05 -9.19 0.99
CA ALA A 119 -18.73 -9.76 -0.30
C ALA A 119 -17.62 -10.81 -0.21
N ILE A 120 -16.56 -10.54 0.56
CA ILE A 120 -15.47 -11.52 0.78
C ILE A 120 -16.02 -12.82 1.35
N ILE A 121 -16.85 -12.73 2.39
CA ILE A 121 -17.44 -13.91 3.05
C ILE A 121 -18.39 -14.64 2.10
N GLN A 122 -19.28 -13.91 1.45
CA GLN A 122 -20.32 -14.46 0.59
C GLN A 122 -19.76 -15.35 -0.52
N ILE A 123 -18.66 -14.94 -1.15
CA ILE A 123 -18.05 -15.71 -2.25
C ILE A 123 -16.78 -16.45 -1.83
N SER A 124 -16.38 -16.38 -0.56
CA SER A 124 -15.09 -16.88 -0.07
C SER A 124 -13.90 -16.37 -0.90
N ALA A 125 -13.85 -15.05 -1.12
CA ALA A 125 -12.82 -14.42 -1.94
C ALA A 125 -11.42 -14.63 -1.33
N LYS A 126 -10.47 -15.09 -2.15
CA LYS A 126 -9.07 -15.25 -1.74
C LYS A 126 -8.30 -13.93 -1.82
N MET A 127 -8.70 -13.07 -2.74
CA MET A 127 -8.09 -11.76 -2.97
C MET A 127 -9.16 -10.70 -3.31
N VAL A 128 -8.99 -9.51 -2.75
CA VAL A 128 -9.70 -8.29 -3.14
C VAL A 128 -8.68 -7.32 -3.72
N VAL A 129 -8.98 -6.73 -4.88
CA VAL A 129 -8.21 -5.65 -5.49
C VAL A 129 -9.07 -4.39 -5.50
N LEU A 130 -8.52 -3.30 -4.97
CA LEU A 130 -9.11 -1.97 -5.00
C LEU A 130 -8.21 -1.07 -5.84
N ASP A 131 -8.68 -0.69 -7.02
CA ASP A 131 -7.87 -0.07 -8.07
C ASP A 131 -8.53 1.20 -8.65
N PRO A 132 -8.04 2.40 -8.32
CA PRO A 132 -7.01 2.73 -7.34
C PRO A 132 -7.59 3.02 -5.94
N ILE A 133 -6.76 2.95 -4.89
CA ILE A 133 -7.13 3.24 -3.50
C ILE A 133 -7.79 4.61 -3.35
N GLN A 134 -7.32 5.60 -4.12
CA GLN A 134 -7.81 6.98 -4.09
C GLN A 134 -9.32 7.06 -4.32
N ALA A 135 -9.88 6.20 -5.17
CA ALA A 135 -11.30 6.22 -5.51
C ALA A 135 -12.21 5.67 -4.39
N PHE A 136 -11.63 4.99 -3.38
CA PHE A 136 -12.37 4.38 -2.28
C PHE A 136 -12.21 5.14 -0.95
N ILE A 137 -11.48 6.25 -0.97
CA ILE A 137 -11.38 7.15 0.16
C ILE A 137 -12.57 8.11 0.04
N GLY A 138 -13.60 7.92 0.88
CA GLY A 138 -14.88 8.62 0.74
C GLY A 138 -14.74 10.15 0.68
N HIS A 139 -15.76 10.86 0.20
CA HIS A 139 -15.71 12.32 -0.10
C HIS A 139 -15.21 13.24 1.04
N ASN A 140 -15.33 12.84 2.32
CA ASN A 140 -14.77 13.56 3.47
C ASN A 140 -13.36 13.06 3.88
N GLY A 141 -12.73 12.24 3.06
CA GLY A 141 -11.48 11.56 3.29
C GLY A 141 -10.35 12.36 2.68
N ASN A 142 -9.73 13.20 3.49
CA ASN A 142 -8.50 13.86 3.08
C ASN A 142 -7.36 12.85 3.26
N MET A 143 -6.73 12.37 2.16
CA MET A 143 -5.55 11.48 2.23
C MET A 143 -4.41 12.08 3.08
N THR A 144 -4.41 13.40 3.23
CA THR A 144 -3.47 14.16 4.06
C THR A 144 -3.70 13.97 5.58
N ASN A 145 -4.93 13.60 6.00
CA ASN A 145 -5.25 13.31 7.39
C ASN A 145 -4.77 11.90 7.79
N ALA A 146 -3.55 11.86 8.29
CA ALA A 146 -2.85 10.66 8.78
C ALA A 146 -3.69 9.83 9.76
N VAL A 147 -4.36 10.50 10.71
CA VAL A 147 -5.12 9.82 11.77
C VAL A 147 -6.30 9.06 11.17
N LYS A 148 -7.09 9.74 10.34
CA LYS A 148 -8.25 9.13 9.67
C LYS A 148 -7.82 7.98 8.75
N MET A 149 -6.75 8.15 7.97
CA MET A 149 -6.24 7.07 7.11
C MET A 149 -5.79 5.85 7.92
N ARG A 150 -5.14 6.06 9.07
CA ARG A 150 -4.76 4.96 9.96
C ARG A 150 -5.97 4.20 10.49
N GLU A 151 -7.02 4.90 10.90
CA GLU A 151 -8.27 4.29 11.37
C GLU A 151 -8.93 3.45 10.28
N ILE A 152 -9.07 4.01 9.07
CA ILE A 152 -9.64 3.33 7.90
C ILE A 152 -8.87 2.04 7.60
N LEU A 153 -7.55 2.13 7.47
CA LEU A 153 -6.72 0.97 7.13
C LEU A 153 -6.63 -0.04 8.26
N SER A 154 -6.78 0.38 9.52
CA SER A 154 -6.88 -0.52 10.66
C SER A 154 -8.15 -1.37 10.59
N LYS A 155 -9.30 -0.76 10.24
CA LYS A 155 -10.55 -1.51 10.01
C LYS A 155 -10.40 -2.49 8.85
N LEU A 156 -9.84 -2.05 7.73
CA LEU A 156 -9.61 -2.91 6.56
C LEU A 156 -8.62 -4.05 6.85
N SER A 157 -7.58 -3.79 7.66
CA SER A 157 -6.63 -4.81 8.12
C SER A 157 -7.31 -5.87 8.99
N LYS A 158 -8.28 -5.45 9.82
CA LYS A 158 -9.10 -6.37 10.61
C LYS A 158 -9.99 -7.23 9.71
N VAL A 159 -10.63 -6.65 8.69
CA VAL A 159 -11.40 -7.41 7.69
C VAL A 159 -10.52 -8.45 6.99
N ALA A 160 -9.32 -8.07 6.54
CA ALA A 160 -8.37 -9.01 5.95
C ALA A 160 -8.05 -10.16 6.92
N ALA A 161 -7.65 -9.83 8.15
CA ALA A 161 -7.24 -10.82 9.15
C ALA A 161 -8.36 -11.80 9.52
N GLU A 162 -9.59 -11.31 9.72
CA GLU A 162 -10.75 -12.14 10.07
C GLU A 162 -11.18 -13.08 8.94
N THR A 163 -11.05 -12.64 7.69
CA THR A 163 -11.50 -13.39 6.52
C THR A 163 -10.40 -14.23 5.88
N ASN A 164 -9.14 -14.06 6.32
CA ASN A 164 -7.93 -14.59 5.67
C ASN A 164 -7.85 -14.23 4.17
N CYS A 165 -8.46 -13.12 3.76
CA CYS A 165 -8.42 -12.61 2.39
C CYS A 165 -7.22 -11.68 2.21
N ALA A 166 -6.53 -11.78 1.07
CA ALA A 166 -5.50 -10.81 0.71
C ALA A 166 -6.16 -9.54 0.15
N ILE A 167 -5.83 -8.38 0.70
CA ILE A 167 -6.33 -7.10 0.18
C ILE A 167 -5.20 -6.38 -0.53
N VAL A 168 -5.34 -6.17 -1.83
CA VAL A 168 -4.39 -5.46 -2.68
C VAL A 168 -4.94 -4.08 -3.00
N LEU A 169 -4.22 -3.04 -2.58
CA LEU A 169 -4.55 -1.65 -2.85
C LEU A 169 -3.59 -1.12 -3.92
N VAL A 170 -4.13 -0.75 -5.08
CA VAL A 170 -3.32 -0.16 -6.16
C VAL A 170 -3.26 1.35 -5.92
N GLY A 171 -2.07 1.93 -5.88
CA GLY A 171 -1.90 3.36 -5.67
C GLY A 171 -1.00 4.02 -6.71
N HIS A 172 -1.25 5.31 -6.93
CA HIS A 172 -0.42 6.18 -7.77
C HIS A 172 0.52 6.99 -6.89
N MET A 173 1.76 7.19 -7.37
CA MET A 173 2.67 8.12 -6.70
C MET A 173 2.31 9.57 -6.99
N ASN A 174 2.33 10.42 -5.96
CA ASN A 174 2.13 11.86 -6.12
C ASN A 174 3.41 12.52 -6.65
N LYS A 175 3.27 13.39 -7.66
CA LYS A 175 4.38 14.07 -8.37
C LYS A 175 5.00 15.26 -7.62
N SER A 176 4.61 15.56 -6.38
CA SER A 176 5.20 16.67 -5.62
C SER A 176 6.58 16.29 -5.06
N GLY A 177 7.60 17.10 -5.39
CA GLY A 177 9.02 16.80 -5.25
C GLY A 177 9.58 16.71 -3.81
N GLY A 178 10.73 16.03 -3.68
CA GLY A 178 11.50 15.84 -2.44
C GLY A 178 11.01 14.68 -1.55
N GLY A 179 11.92 13.89 -0.95
CA GLY A 179 11.58 12.80 0.01
C GLY A 179 11.82 11.36 -0.46
N ASN A 180 11.68 10.38 0.45
CA ASN A 180 11.91 8.95 0.20
C ASN A 180 10.74 8.33 -0.61
N GLN A 181 11.06 7.69 -1.73
CA GLN A 181 10.08 7.23 -2.73
C GLN A 181 9.05 6.23 -2.21
N LEU A 182 9.43 5.41 -1.23
CA LEU A 182 8.51 4.51 -0.51
C LEU A 182 7.29 5.24 0.06
N TYR A 183 7.48 6.48 0.54
CA TYR A 183 6.44 7.28 1.16
C TYR A 183 5.76 8.24 0.18
N ARG A 184 6.47 8.71 -0.85
CA ARG A 184 5.88 9.52 -1.94
C ARG A 184 4.75 8.79 -2.66
N GLY A 185 4.92 7.48 -2.87
CA GLY A 185 3.91 6.64 -3.51
C GLY A 185 2.59 6.57 -2.76
N LEU A 186 2.68 6.65 -1.43
CA LEU A 186 1.57 6.34 -0.56
C LEU A 186 0.82 7.59 -0.11
N GLY A 187 1.41 8.79 -0.20
CA GLY A 187 0.81 10.03 0.31
C GLY A 187 0.64 10.07 1.84
N SER A 188 1.00 8.98 2.54
CA SER A 188 1.00 8.88 3.99
C SER A 188 1.89 7.73 4.48
N ILE A 189 2.72 8.02 5.49
CA ILE A 189 3.47 7.02 6.27
C ILE A 189 2.53 5.95 6.86
N ASP A 190 1.29 6.32 7.18
CA ASP A 190 0.31 5.41 7.78
C ASP A 190 -0.10 4.28 6.83
N ILE A 191 -0.17 4.55 5.53
CA ILE A 191 -0.45 3.51 4.53
C ILE A 191 0.73 2.53 4.47
N ALA A 192 1.96 3.04 4.52
CA ALA A 192 3.16 2.21 4.56
C ALA A 192 3.20 1.34 5.82
N ALA A 193 2.76 1.88 6.96
CA ALA A 193 2.73 1.18 8.23
C ALA A 193 1.66 0.08 8.26
N ALA A 194 0.48 0.33 7.71
CA ALA A 194 -0.61 -0.65 7.65
C ALA A 194 -0.24 -1.87 6.78
N ALA A 195 0.32 -1.63 5.59
CA ALA A 195 0.68 -2.69 4.65
C ALA A 195 1.79 -3.60 5.18
N ARG A 196 1.66 -4.93 4.96
CA ARG A 196 2.71 -5.91 5.30
C ARG A 196 3.59 -6.27 4.10
N SER A 197 3.10 -5.99 2.91
CA SER A 197 3.86 -6.04 1.66
C SER A 197 3.65 -4.73 0.90
N ILE A 198 4.72 -4.18 0.35
CA ILE A 198 4.67 -3.04 -0.57
C ILE A 198 5.49 -3.44 -1.79
N LEU A 199 4.83 -3.44 -2.93
CA LEU A 199 5.37 -3.79 -4.24
C LEU A 199 5.41 -2.52 -5.09
N MET A 200 6.48 -2.34 -5.84
CA MET A 200 6.67 -1.24 -6.76
C MET A 200 6.70 -1.77 -8.19
N VAL A 201 6.03 -1.08 -9.11
CA VAL A 201 6.10 -1.32 -10.55
C VAL A 201 6.81 -0.14 -11.21
N SER A 202 7.86 -0.45 -11.97
CA SER A 202 8.61 0.54 -12.75
C SER A 202 9.00 -0.01 -14.10
N ARG A 203 8.95 0.81 -15.14
CA ARG A 203 9.49 0.50 -16.46
C ARG A 203 11.01 0.46 -16.46
N ASP A 204 11.54 -0.35 -17.36
CA ASP A 204 12.93 -0.27 -17.75
C ASP A 204 13.23 1.09 -18.41
N LYS A 205 14.42 1.64 -18.16
CA LYS A 205 14.85 2.93 -18.72
C LYS A 205 15.26 2.82 -20.18
N GLU A 206 15.89 1.71 -20.56
CA GLU A 206 16.41 1.46 -21.91
C GLU A 206 15.38 0.74 -22.77
N GLU A 207 14.56 -0.12 -22.15
CA GLU A 207 13.52 -0.91 -22.81
C GLU A 207 12.11 -0.54 -22.32
N PRO A 208 11.50 0.60 -22.69
CA PRO A 208 10.23 1.09 -22.10
C PRO A 208 9.01 0.16 -22.23
N TRP A 209 9.08 -0.86 -23.09
CA TRP A 209 8.08 -1.91 -23.21
C TRP A 209 8.16 -2.94 -22.08
N LYS A 210 9.27 -2.98 -21.35
CA LYS A 210 9.55 -3.88 -20.22
C LYS A 210 9.33 -3.17 -18.90
N ARG A 211 8.78 -3.89 -17.93
CA ARG A 211 8.47 -3.41 -16.59
C ARG A 211 8.83 -4.46 -15.57
N TYR A 212 9.08 -4.01 -14.35
CA TYR A 212 9.46 -4.83 -13.22
C TYR A 212 8.57 -4.55 -12.04
N MET A 213 8.05 -5.61 -11.42
CA MET A 213 7.50 -5.57 -10.07
C MET A 213 8.57 -6.03 -9.09
N PHE A 214 8.84 -5.26 -8.04
CA PHE A 214 9.81 -5.63 -7.00
C PHE A 214 9.33 -5.21 -5.60
N PRO A 215 9.70 -5.96 -4.55
CA PRO A 215 9.36 -5.57 -3.20
C PRO A 215 10.17 -4.36 -2.75
N VAL A 216 9.51 -3.44 -2.07
CA VAL A 216 10.14 -2.34 -1.32
C VAL A 216 9.88 -2.45 0.20
N LYS A 217 8.99 -3.36 0.59
CA LYS A 217 8.76 -3.79 1.96
C LYS A 217 8.23 -5.22 1.98
N SER A 218 8.86 -6.09 2.76
CA SER A 218 8.32 -7.41 3.12
C SER A 218 8.44 -7.61 4.63
N SER A 219 7.31 -7.70 5.34
CA SER A 219 7.31 -7.83 6.82
C SER A 219 7.16 -9.27 7.32
N LEU A 220 6.79 -10.21 6.45
CA LEU A 220 6.38 -11.57 6.83
C LEU A 220 7.25 -12.66 6.19
N ALA A 221 8.19 -12.27 5.33
CA ALA A 221 9.10 -13.16 4.62
C ALA A 221 10.35 -12.38 4.17
N PRO A 222 11.46 -13.05 3.82
CA PRO A 222 12.54 -12.43 3.06
C PRO A 222 12.01 -11.77 1.77
N GLU A 223 12.70 -10.73 1.30
CA GLU A 223 12.32 -10.05 0.06
C GLU A 223 12.41 -11.01 -1.14
N GLY A 224 11.36 -11.02 -1.96
CA GLY A 224 11.31 -11.82 -3.18
C GLY A 224 12.12 -11.19 -4.31
N GLU A 225 12.45 -12.02 -5.31
CA GLU A 225 13.13 -11.55 -6.51
C GLU A 225 12.20 -10.63 -7.34
N PRO A 226 12.75 -9.65 -8.08
CA PRO A 226 11.98 -8.90 -9.05
C PRO A 226 11.33 -9.78 -10.12
N ILE A 227 10.11 -9.42 -10.53
CA ILE A 227 9.36 -10.09 -11.58
C ILE A 227 9.20 -9.16 -12.78
N GLY A 228 9.74 -9.57 -13.91
CA GLY A 228 9.63 -8.85 -15.18
C GLY A 228 8.38 -9.21 -15.96
N PHE A 229 7.85 -8.21 -16.68
CA PHE A 229 6.79 -8.39 -17.67
C PHE A 229 6.90 -7.35 -18.79
N GLU A 230 6.38 -7.71 -19.95
CA GLU A 230 6.26 -6.85 -21.12
C GLU A 230 4.86 -6.27 -21.21
N LEU A 231 4.77 -5.04 -21.71
CA LEU A 231 3.55 -4.37 -22.11
C LEU A 231 3.85 -3.62 -23.41
N ASP A 232 3.66 -4.34 -24.51
CA ASP A 232 3.91 -3.87 -25.87
C ASP A 232 2.60 -3.60 -26.63
N LYS A 233 2.59 -2.57 -27.47
CA LYS A 233 1.38 -2.17 -28.23
C LYS A 233 0.90 -3.24 -29.21
N LYS A 234 1.80 -4.06 -29.76
CA LYS A 234 1.47 -5.09 -30.76
C LYS A 234 1.29 -6.46 -30.13
N LYS A 235 2.15 -6.80 -29.16
CA LYS A 235 2.23 -8.14 -28.55
C LYS A 235 1.41 -8.28 -27.27
N GLY A 236 0.93 -7.18 -26.70
CA GLY A 236 0.17 -7.16 -25.45
C GLY A 236 1.06 -7.44 -24.23
N PHE A 237 0.43 -7.95 -23.17
CA PHE A 237 1.09 -8.33 -21.94
C PHE A 237 1.78 -9.69 -22.05
N ARG A 238 3.00 -9.82 -21.52
CA ARG A 238 3.70 -11.11 -21.38
C ARG A 238 4.55 -11.16 -20.12
N TRP A 239 4.51 -12.30 -19.42
CA TRP A 239 5.43 -12.52 -18.30
C TRP A 239 6.85 -12.82 -18.81
N ILE A 240 7.85 -12.19 -18.20
CA ILE A 240 9.27 -12.57 -18.34
C ILE A 240 9.64 -13.53 -17.20
N GLY A 241 9.08 -13.30 -16.01
CA GLY A 241 9.36 -14.11 -14.83
C GLY A 241 10.39 -13.46 -13.92
N LYS A 242 11.06 -14.28 -13.10
CA LYS A 242 12.13 -13.82 -12.21
C LYS A 242 13.24 -13.15 -13.00
N CYS A 243 13.72 -12.02 -12.50
CA CYS A 243 14.80 -11.27 -13.12
C CYS A 243 15.70 -10.63 -12.06
N GLN A 244 16.94 -10.34 -12.45
CA GLN A 244 17.85 -9.53 -11.66
C GLN A 244 17.87 -8.12 -12.21
N ILE A 245 17.55 -7.15 -11.37
CA ILE A 245 17.59 -5.72 -11.69
C ILE A 245 18.32 -4.96 -10.60
N ASN A 246 18.93 -3.85 -10.98
CA ASN A 246 19.40 -2.88 -10.00
C ASN A 246 18.21 -2.00 -9.56
N VAL A 247 17.59 -2.38 -8.43
CA VAL A 247 16.43 -1.68 -7.86
C VAL A 247 16.76 -0.22 -7.55
N GLU A 248 17.97 0.08 -7.07
CA GLU A 248 18.39 1.45 -6.75
C GLU A 248 18.43 2.34 -7.99
N GLU A 249 18.86 1.78 -9.12
CA GLU A 249 18.92 2.47 -10.39
C GLU A 249 17.53 2.75 -10.96
N LEU A 250 16.61 1.78 -10.88
CA LEU A 250 15.22 1.92 -11.32
C LEU A 250 14.43 2.90 -10.46
N LEU A 251 14.74 2.94 -9.16
CA LEU A 251 14.15 3.89 -8.25
C LEU A 251 14.72 5.30 -8.41
N ASN A 252 15.55 5.66 -9.41
CA ASN A 252 16.08 7.02 -9.59
C ASN A 252 16.41 7.68 -8.23
N VAL A 253 17.15 6.96 -7.39
CA VAL A 253 17.55 7.49 -6.09
C VAL A 253 18.62 8.53 -6.40
N GLU A 254 18.21 9.76 -6.74
CA GLU A 254 18.95 10.91 -6.22
C GLU A 254 19.14 10.58 -4.75
N LYS A 255 20.38 10.43 -4.30
CA LYS A 255 20.76 10.04 -2.92
C LYS A 255 19.94 10.85 -1.91
N SER A 256 18.74 10.39 -1.57
CA SER A 256 17.85 11.02 -0.62
C SER A 256 18.31 10.55 0.74
N THR A 257 18.65 11.54 1.55
CA THR A 257 19.18 11.44 2.89
C THR A 257 18.15 10.81 3.83
N GLY A 258 18.07 9.47 3.82
CA GLY A 258 16.99 8.60 4.29
C GLY A 258 16.51 8.65 5.75
N LYS A 259 16.92 9.63 6.55
CA LYS A 259 16.28 9.94 7.86
C LYS A 259 16.05 11.43 8.08
N LYS A 260 16.78 12.27 7.35
CA LYS A 260 16.72 13.73 7.45
C LYS A 260 15.50 14.27 6.73
N ASP A 261 15.23 13.78 5.53
CA ASP A 261 14.10 14.21 4.71
C ASP A 261 12.78 13.76 5.36
N ILE A 262 12.75 12.54 5.90
CA ILE A 262 11.63 12.01 6.71
C ILE A 262 11.35 12.91 7.91
N ALA A 263 12.41 13.34 8.61
CA ALA A 263 12.27 14.25 9.73
C ALA A 263 11.76 15.64 9.31
N VAL A 264 12.17 16.16 8.15
CA VAL A 264 11.68 17.46 7.63
C VAL A 264 10.17 17.39 7.38
N GLU A 265 9.73 16.40 6.61
CA GLU A 265 8.32 16.23 6.24
C GLU A 265 7.44 16.02 7.49
N TYR A 266 7.89 15.18 8.42
CA TYR A 266 7.14 14.91 9.63
C TYR A 266 7.06 16.14 10.55
N LEU A 267 8.11 16.96 10.62
CA LEU A 267 8.06 18.22 11.35
C LEU A 267 7.08 19.22 10.72
N GLN A 268 7.09 19.35 9.39
CA GLN A 268 6.18 20.25 8.67
C GLN A 268 4.72 19.84 8.90
N LYS A 269 4.43 18.54 8.85
CA LYS A 269 3.08 18.01 9.10
C LYS A 269 2.62 18.18 10.54
N LEU A 270 3.50 17.94 11.51
CA LEU A 270 3.17 18.10 12.92
C LEU A 270 2.86 19.56 13.28
N LEU A 271 3.62 20.49 12.69
CA LEU A 271 3.54 21.91 13.00
C LEU A 271 2.62 22.71 12.06
N SER A 272 2.02 22.07 11.05
CA SER A 272 1.04 22.73 10.18
C SER A 272 -0.32 22.92 10.85
N VAL A 273 -0.57 22.25 11.98
CA VAL A 273 -1.84 22.30 12.71
C VAL A 273 -1.72 23.17 13.97
N GLU A 274 -0.68 22.92 14.77
CA GLU A 274 -0.44 23.65 16.01
C GLU A 274 1.05 23.65 16.40
N ASP A 275 1.40 24.57 17.29
CA ASP A 275 2.74 24.61 17.88
C ASP A 275 2.89 23.50 18.92
N LEU A 276 3.89 22.63 18.71
CA LEU A 276 4.11 21.48 19.58
C LEU A 276 5.35 21.64 20.47
N ALA A 277 5.27 21.05 21.66
CA ALA A 277 6.41 20.97 22.57
C ALA A 277 7.53 20.14 21.95
N SER A 278 8.75 20.65 21.98
CA SER A 278 9.92 19.98 21.41
C SER A 278 10.17 18.59 22.02
N THR A 279 9.83 18.38 23.29
CA THR A 279 9.90 17.06 23.96
C THR A 279 8.99 16.04 23.29
N TYR A 280 7.75 16.41 22.99
CA TYR A 280 6.79 15.56 22.27
C TYR A 280 7.28 15.21 20.86
N ILE A 281 7.81 16.22 20.15
CA ILE A 281 8.38 16.02 18.81
C ILE A 281 9.53 15.00 18.84
N TYR A 282 10.44 15.09 19.81
CA TYR A 282 11.54 14.12 19.93
C TYR A 282 11.07 12.71 20.29
N GLU A 283 10.07 12.58 21.18
CA GLU A 283 9.49 11.28 21.50
C GLU A 283 8.86 10.64 20.27
N LYS A 284 8.07 11.39 19.51
CA LYS A 284 7.47 10.93 18.25
C LYS A 284 8.53 10.52 17.23
N MET A 285 9.57 11.34 17.03
CA MET A 285 10.65 11.03 16.09
C MET A 285 11.46 9.78 16.50
N LYS A 286 11.59 9.53 17.80
CA LYS A 286 12.25 8.33 18.32
C LYS A 286 11.46 7.06 18.00
N GLU A 287 10.13 7.12 17.99
CA GLU A 287 9.27 6.00 17.53
C GLU A 287 9.58 5.58 16.08
N TYR A 288 10.07 6.51 15.25
CA TYR A 288 10.51 6.25 13.87
C TYR A 288 12.00 5.96 13.72
N GLY A 289 12.74 5.76 14.83
CA GLY A 289 14.17 5.47 14.80
C GLY A 289 15.04 6.64 14.30
N ILE A 290 14.56 7.87 14.45
CA ILE A 290 15.25 9.10 14.04
C ILE A 290 15.96 9.69 15.26
N ALA A 291 17.27 9.89 15.13
CA ALA A 291 18.10 10.43 16.20
C ALA A 291 17.82 11.93 16.41
N LYS A 292 17.93 12.40 17.65
CA LYS A 292 17.74 13.81 18.05
C LYS A 292 18.53 14.80 17.18
N ARG A 293 19.76 14.42 16.78
CA ARG A 293 20.62 15.19 15.88
C ARG A 293 19.97 15.41 14.50
N THR A 294 19.40 14.37 13.92
CA THR A 294 18.71 14.43 12.62
C THR A 294 17.47 15.30 12.68
N VAL A 295 16.71 15.24 13.79
CA VAL A 295 15.53 16.11 14.01
C VAL A 295 15.94 17.59 14.09
N GLN A 296 17.04 17.91 14.75
CA GLN A 296 17.57 19.28 14.82
C GLN A 296 18.05 19.80 13.46
N GLU A 297 18.67 18.94 12.66
CA GLU A 297 19.08 19.30 11.30
C GLU A 297 17.86 19.49 10.38
N ALA A 298 16.84 18.65 10.52
CA ALA A 298 15.57 18.78 9.80
C ALA A 298 14.82 20.07 10.17
N LYS A 299 14.78 20.42 11.46
CA LYS A 299 14.22 21.68 11.94
C LYS A 299 14.83 22.90 11.24
N LYS A 300 16.16 22.89 11.03
CA LYS A 300 16.86 23.97 10.31
C LYS A 300 16.46 24.04 8.83
N ILE A 301 16.34 22.89 8.17
CA ILE A 301 15.94 22.82 6.76
C ILE A 301 14.50 23.30 6.57
N ALA A 302 13.60 22.91 7.46
CA ALA A 302 12.18 23.30 7.42
C ALA A 302 11.93 24.74 7.93
N GLU A 303 12.98 25.51 8.25
CA GLU A 303 12.90 26.88 8.76
C GLU A 303 12.00 27.06 10.00
N ILE A 304 11.88 26.00 10.81
CA ILE A 304 11.03 25.98 12.00
C ILE A 304 11.63 26.83 13.11
N LYS A 305 10.86 27.81 13.58
CA LYS A 305 11.24 28.69 14.69
C LYS A 305 10.95 27.99 16.02
N ALA A 306 11.74 28.32 17.04
CA ALA A 306 11.46 27.83 18.39
C ALA A 306 11.32 29.00 19.35
N TYR A 307 10.31 28.92 20.21
CA TYR A 307 10.06 29.89 21.24
C TYR A 307 9.77 29.19 22.56
N LYS A 308 9.84 29.96 23.65
CA LYS A 308 9.69 29.43 25.00
C LYS A 308 8.39 29.94 25.60
N LYS A 309 7.52 29.03 26.04
CA LYS A 309 6.30 29.32 26.79
C LYS A 309 6.44 28.73 28.19
N GLY A 310 6.63 29.60 29.19
CA GLY A 310 6.98 29.18 30.54
C GLY A 310 8.35 28.48 30.59
N LYS A 311 8.38 27.21 31.04
CA LYS A 311 9.61 26.38 31.10
C LYS A 311 9.79 25.45 29.90
N ILE A 312 8.86 25.43 28.94
CA ILE A 312 8.83 24.47 27.82
C ILE A 312 9.16 25.18 26.51
N TRP A 313 9.95 24.51 25.67
CA TRP A 313 10.27 24.95 24.31
C TRP A 313 9.25 24.40 23.32
N TYR A 314 8.60 25.30 22.58
CA TYR A 314 7.67 25.02 21.51
C TYR A 314 8.30 25.33 20.16
N TRP A 315 7.94 24.56 19.15
CA TRP A 315 8.35 24.78 17.77
C TRP A 315 7.15 25.30 16.98
N HIS A 316 7.40 26.25 16.10
CA HIS A 316 6.42 26.94 15.27
C HIS A 316 6.91 26.91 13.83
N MET A 317 5.99 26.65 12.90
CA MET A 317 6.24 26.75 11.47
C MET A 317 5.37 27.88 10.92
N GLU A 318 5.99 28.85 10.25
CA GLU A 318 5.23 29.87 9.53
C GLU A 318 4.54 29.19 8.33
N VAL A 319 3.22 29.11 8.36
CA VAL A 319 2.44 28.68 7.20
C VAL A 319 2.42 29.87 6.25
N GLY A 320 3.18 29.78 5.15
CA GLY A 320 3.09 30.78 4.09
C GLY A 320 1.67 30.80 3.53
N ASP A 321 1.06 31.98 3.48
CA ASP A 321 -0.20 32.20 2.75
C ASP A 321 -0.03 31.72 1.31
N SER A 322 -0.51 30.51 1.04
CA SER A 322 -0.45 29.91 -0.28
C SER A 322 -1.69 30.39 -1.04
N ILE A 323 -1.45 31.28 -2.01
CA ILE A 323 -2.41 31.67 -3.07
C ILE A 323 -2.68 30.47 -3.97
#